data_AF-A0A431ICX9-F1
#
_entry.id   AF-A0A431ICX9-F1
#
_cell.length_a   1.000
_cell.length_b   1.000
_cell.length_c   1.000
_cell.angle_alpha   90.00
_cell.angle_beta   90.00
_cell.angle_gamma   90.00
#
_symmetry.space_group_name_H-M   'P 1'
#
loop_
_entity.id
_entity.type
_entity.pdbx_description
1 polymer ?
#
loop_
_entity_poly.entity_id
_entity_poly.type
_entity_poly.pdbx_seq_one_letter_code
_entity_poly.pdbx_strand_id
1 'polypeptide(L)'
;MITAKMFMGDNAPSMPPGIHEAVEFTAAYFEMDDIILVFEGTEGKLKNRLFQPTGEYTFGDETPEDALERKRFENLRLITQLMVATLDEAVVEAFEAETYEDYVKGAITLLGRPIHKKVNIKVVPRKADQPYTKLPDLRYPKTPAVVERWVEGTKPSLAFTDKELELVEEWRKEHQE
;
A
#
# COMPACT_ATOMS: atom_id res chain seq x y z
N MET A 1 -3.81 -21.14 -2.60
CA MET A 1 -4.05 -19.96 -3.46
C MET A 1 -3.64 -18.74 -2.65
N ILE A 2 -2.48 -18.18 -2.96
CA ILE A 2 -1.75 -17.22 -2.11
C ILE A 2 -1.91 -15.83 -2.75
N THR A 3 -2.32 -14.82 -1.97
CA THR A 3 -2.44 -13.43 -2.45
C THR A 3 -1.68 -12.47 -1.55
N ALA A 4 -0.68 -11.81 -2.15
CA ALA A 4 0.20 -10.75 -1.65
C ALA A 4 -0.55 -9.50 -1.19
N LYS A 5 -0.22 -8.92 -0.02
CA LYS A 5 -0.89 -7.71 0.49
C LYS A 5 0.02 -6.77 1.33
N MET A 6 0.98 -6.11 0.67
CA MET A 6 1.08 -4.63 0.66
C MET A 6 0.81 -4.25 -0.80
N PHE A 7 -0.30 -3.53 -1.03
CA PHE A 7 -1.08 -3.52 -2.26
C PHE A 7 -1.91 -4.80 -2.54
N MET A 8 -3.22 -4.71 -2.31
CA MET A 8 -4.19 -5.79 -2.17
C MET A 8 -5.14 -5.95 -3.37
N GLY A 9 -4.72 -6.66 -4.42
CA GLY A 9 -5.58 -6.93 -5.58
C GLY A 9 -6.58 -8.05 -5.27
N ASP A 10 -7.79 -7.96 -5.83
CA ASP A 10 -8.68 -9.12 -5.89
C ASP A 10 -8.25 -10.06 -7.05
N ASN A 11 -8.31 -11.36 -6.76
CA ASN A 11 -8.22 -12.56 -7.60
C ASN A 11 -7.02 -12.84 -8.51
N ALA A 12 -6.10 -11.91 -8.70
CA ALA A 12 -4.69 -12.16 -9.03
C ALA A 12 -4.00 -10.81 -9.16
N PRO A 13 -2.97 -10.48 -8.35
CA PRO A 13 -2.06 -9.43 -8.79
C PRO A 13 -1.43 -9.94 -10.09
N SER A 14 -1.72 -9.31 -11.22
CA SER A 14 -0.99 -9.64 -12.45
C SER A 14 0.48 -9.24 -12.35
N MET A 15 0.81 -8.31 -11.43
CA MET A 15 2.16 -7.89 -11.16
C MET A 15 2.84 -8.78 -10.09
N PRO A 16 4.02 -9.38 -10.37
CA PRO A 16 4.70 -10.26 -9.44
C PRO A 16 5.33 -9.51 -8.25
N PRO A 17 5.66 -10.20 -7.14
CA PRO A 17 6.44 -9.60 -6.06
C PRO A 17 7.79 -9.05 -6.53
N GLY A 18 8.09 -7.81 -6.16
CA GLY A 18 9.24 -7.07 -6.68
C GLY A 18 9.15 -5.57 -6.44
N ILE A 19 10.21 -4.85 -6.83
CA ILE A 19 10.16 -3.39 -6.96
C ILE A 19 9.93 -3.11 -8.44
N HIS A 20 8.85 -2.38 -8.73
CA HIS A 20 8.45 -2.02 -10.08
C HIS A 20 8.63 -0.53 -10.26
N GLU A 21 9.35 -0.16 -11.30
CA GLU A 21 9.66 1.23 -11.62
C GLU A 21 8.66 1.81 -12.62
N ALA A 22 8.48 3.12 -12.59
CA ALA A 22 7.68 3.86 -13.56
C ALA A 22 6.24 3.34 -13.72
N VAL A 23 5.68 2.75 -12.66
CA VAL A 23 4.31 2.23 -12.62
C VAL A 23 3.35 3.40 -12.57
N GLU A 24 2.33 3.34 -13.41
CA GLU A 24 1.32 4.38 -13.49
C GLU A 24 0.30 4.21 -12.38
N PHE A 25 0.15 5.23 -11.53
CA PHE A 25 -0.98 5.34 -10.63
C PHE A 25 -2.19 5.87 -11.40
N THR A 26 -3.19 5.00 -11.59
CA THR A 26 -4.30 5.25 -12.53
C THR A 26 -5.56 5.75 -11.84
N ALA A 27 -5.85 5.27 -10.61
CA ALA A 27 -7.05 5.67 -9.89
C ALA A 27 -6.95 5.44 -8.38
N ALA A 28 -7.61 6.34 -7.63
CA ALA A 28 -8.05 6.13 -6.25
C ALA A 28 -9.55 6.43 -6.19
N TYR A 29 -10.35 5.50 -5.67
CA TYR A 29 -11.79 5.68 -5.52
C TYR A 29 -12.36 4.82 -4.38
N PHE A 30 -13.57 5.15 -3.94
CA PHE A 30 -14.31 4.31 -3.01
C PHE A 30 -15.12 3.24 -3.77
N GLU A 31 -15.05 2.01 -3.30
CA GLU A 31 -15.93 0.91 -3.71
C GLU A 31 -16.64 0.41 -2.45
N MET A 32 -17.93 0.77 -2.31
CA MET A 32 -18.63 0.72 -1.01
C MET A 32 -17.90 1.60 0.00
N ASP A 33 -17.50 1.04 1.15
CA ASP A 33 -16.72 1.74 2.19
C ASP A 33 -15.21 1.49 2.10
N ASP A 34 -14.78 0.64 1.16
CA ASP A 34 -13.37 0.34 0.93
C ASP A 34 -12.73 1.34 -0.02
N ILE A 35 -11.43 1.53 0.12
CA ILE A 35 -10.63 2.35 -0.79
C ILE A 35 -9.98 1.44 -1.81
N ILE A 36 -10.16 1.74 -3.09
CA ILE A 36 -9.49 1.07 -4.19
C ILE A 36 -8.43 1.98 -4.77
N LEU A 37 -7.19 1.50 -4.77
CA LEU A 37 -6.06 2.10 -5.47
C LEU A 37 -5.72 1.23 -6.68
N VAL A 38 -5.42 1.82 -7.82
CA VAL A 38 -5.15 1.08 -9.06
C VAL A 38 -3.84 1.57 -9.67
N PHE A 39 -3.00 0.60 -10.02
CA PHE A 39 -1.69 0.80 -10.61
C PHE A 39 -1.57 -0.04 -11.87
N GLU A 40 -0.90 0.48 -12.89
CA GLU A 40 -0.67 -0.19 -14.16
C GLU A 40 0.80 -0.05 -14.56
N GLY A 41 1.47 -1.19 -14.71
CA GLY A 41 2.86 -1.28 -15.14
C GLY A 41 3.01 -2.25 -16.31
N THR A 42 4.23 -2.36 -16.84
CA THR A 42 4.53 -3.26 -17.97
C THR A 42 4.31 -4.73 -17.63
N GLU A 43 4.49 -5.09 -16.36
CA GLU A 43 4.30 -6.47 -15.86
C GLU A 43 2.86 -6.75 -15.42
N GLY A 44 1.96 -5.76 -15.54
CA GLY A 44 0.53 -5.93 -15.30
C GLY A 44 -0.11 -4.83 -14.48
N LYS A 45 -1.36 -5.09 -14.10
CA LYS A 45 -2.20 -4.26 -13.24
C LYS A 45 -2.17 -4.75 -11.80
N LEU A 46 -2.13 -3.80 -10.88
CA LEU A 46 -2.25 -4.01 -9.45
C LEU A 46 -3.41 -3.17 -8.92
N LYS A 47 -4.49 -3.84 -8.51
CA LYS A 47 -5.55 -3.22 -7.70
C LYS A 47 -5.13 -3.36 -6.23
N ASN A 48 -5.43 -2.40 -5.38
CA ASN A 48 -5.23 -2.48 -3.93
C ASN A 48 -6.47 -2.01 -3.22
N ARG A 49 -7.16 -2.93 -2.54
CA ARG A 49 -8.28 -2.67 -1.66
C ARG A 49 -7.78 -2.42 -0.24
N LEU A 50 -7.98 -1.21 0.28
CA LEU A 50 -7.85 -0.92 1.70
C LEU A 50 -9.22 -1.06 2.34
N PHE A 51 -9.36 -2.05 3.22
CA PHE A 51 -10.62 -2.29 3.90
C PHE A 51 -10.95 -1.15 4.85
N GLN A 52 -12.24 -0.86 4.99
CA GLN A 52 -12.72 -0.03 6.08
C GLN A 52 -12.25 -0.60 7.43
N PRO A 53 -11.62 0.20 8.31
CA PRO A 53 -11.24 -0.26 9.63
C PRO A 53 -12.49 -0.61 10.49
N THR A 54 -12.61 -1.86 10.93
CA THR A 54 -13.75 -2.35 11.74
C THR A 54 -13.37 -2.76 13.17
N GLY A 55 -12.08 -2.79 13.51
CA GLY A 55 -11.59 -3.37 14.78
C GLY A 55 -11.57 -4.90 14.80
N GLU A 56 -11.98 -5.53 13.70
CA GLU A 56 -11.85 -6.97 13.50
C GLU A 56 -10.38 -7.33 13.20
N TYR A 57 -10.00 -8.59 13.45
CA TYR A 57 -8.65 -9.13 13.24
C TYR A 57 -7.57 -8.56 14.19
N THR A 58 -7.75 -8.81 15.48
CA THR A 58 -6.75 -8.55 16.51
C THR A 58 -5.53 -9.48 16.37
N PHE A 59 -4.37 -9.03 16.85
CA PHE A 59 -3.16 -9.86 16.94
C PHE A 59 -2.68 -10.05 18.36
N GLY A 60 -2.47 -11.32 18.74
CA GLY A 60 -2.04 -11.66 20.09
C GLY A 60 -3.05 -11.13 21.11
N ASP A 61 -2.60 -10.21 21.95
CA ASP A 61 -3.39 -9.63 23.04
C ASP A 61 -3.99 -8.24 22.68
N GLU A 62 -4.00 -7.84 21.40
CA GLU A 62 -4.66 -6.60 20.96
C GLU A 62 -6.17 -6.60 21.28
N THR A 63 -6.66 -5.46 21.78
CA THR A 63 -8.10 -5.20 21.87
C THR A 63 -8.69 -4.86 20.50
N PRO A 64 -10.03 -4.96 20.31
CA PRO A 64 -10.68 -4.47 19.10
C PRO A 64 -10.38 -2.99 18.80
N GLU A 65 -10.27 -2.16 19.83
CA GLU A 65 -9.90 -0.75 19.73
C GLU A 65 -8.46 -0.59 19.21
N ASP A 66 -7.51 -1.37 19.72
CA ASP A 66 -6.12 -1.38 19.23
C ASP A 66 -6.07 -1.79 17.75
N ALA A 67 -6.83 -2.82 17.37
CA ALA A 67 -6.90 -3.29 15.98
C ALA A 67 -7.51 -2.23 15.05
N LEU A 68 -8.52 -1.49 15.53
CA LEU A 68 -9.14 -0.39 14.79
C LEU A 68 -8.13 0.74 14.56
N GLU A 69 -7.44 1.20 15.61
CA GLU A 69 -6.43 2.25 15.52
C GLU A 69 -5.27 1.85 14.62
N ARG A 70 -4.77 0.61 14.78
CA ARG A 70 -3.73 0.04 13.93
C ARG A 70 -4.13 0.10 12.45
N LYS A 71 -5.34 -0.34 12.11
CA LYS A 71 -5.85 -0.33 10.73
C LYS A 71 -6.05 1.07 10.18
N ARG A 72 -6.56 2.00 10.98
CA ARG A 72 -6.64 3.42 10.60
C ARG A 72 -5.25 3.97 10.28
N PHE A 73 -4.27 3.72 11.14
CA PHE A 73 -2.90 4.18 10.92
C PHE A 73 -2.24 3.56 9.68
N GLU A 74 -2.43 2.26 9.44
CA GLU A 74 -1.98 1.58 8.22
C GLU A 74 -2.53 2.25 6.96
N ASN A 75 -3.85 2.52 6.93
CA ASN A 75 -4.50 3.18 5.80
C ASN A 75 -4.00 4.62 5.62
N LEU A 76 -3.98 5.43 6.69
CA LEU A 76 -3.48 6.82 6.65
C LEU A 76 -2.06 6.88 6.11
N ARG A 77 -1.17 6.01 6.61
CA ARG A 77 0.23 5.97 6.19
C ARG A 77 0.38 5.68 4.71
N LEU A 78 -0.34 4.67 4.20
CA LEU A 78 -0.24 4.32 2.79
C LEU A 78 -0.78 5.43 1.88
N ILE A 79 -1.92 6.01 2.25
CA ILE A 79 -2.52 7.13 1.53
C ILE A 79 -1.58 8.34 1.54
N THR A 80 -0.96 8.65 2.68
CA THR A 80 0.03 9.74 2.81
C THR A 80 1.23 9.51 1.88
N GLN A 81 1.81 8.30 1.89
CA GLN A 81 2.94 7.97 1.00
C GLN A 81 2.56 8.14 -0.47
N LEU A 82 1.35 7.75 -0.84
CA LEU A 82 0.85 7.90 -2.19
C LEU A 82 0.64 9.37 -2.56
N MET A 83 0.11 10.20 -1.65
CA MET A 83 0.02 11.65 -1.84
C MET A 83 1.39 12.27 -2.05
N VAL A 84 2.38 11.97 -1.21
CA VAL A 84 3.77 12.46 -1.36
C VAL A 84 4.39 12.01 -2.69
N ALA A 85 4.13 10.76 -3.09
CA ALA A 85 4.68 10.20 -4.32
C ALA A 85 4.07 10.82 -5.59
N THR A 86 2.80 11.26 -5.55
CA THR A 86 2.03 11.61 -6.76
C THR A 86 1.65 13.10 -6.86
N LEU A 87 1.47 13.78 -5.73
CA LEU A 87 1.06 15.18 -5.65
C LEU A 87 2.26 16.10 -5.45
N ASP A 88 2.08 17.38 -5.79
CA ASP A 88 3.09 18.39 -5.52
C ASP A 88 3.19 18.67 -4.02
N GLU A 89 4.40 18.98 -3.55
CA GLU A 89 4.72 19.18 -2.12
C GLU A 89 3.79 20.21 -1.47
N ALA A 90 3.58 21.35 -2.13
CA ALA A 90 2.68 22.40 -1.64
C ALA A 90 1.22 21.94 -1.49
N VAL A 91 0.74 20.99 -2.29
CA VAL A 91 -0.61 20.41 -2.16
C VAL A 91 -0.68 19.51 -0.92
N VAL A 92 0.38 18.74 -0.67
CA VAL A 92 0.46 17.85 0.50
C VAL A 92 0.60 18.66 1.79
N GLU A 93 1.44 19.70 1.81
CA GLU A 93 1.64 20.56 2.98
C GLU A 93 0.40 21.37 3.36
N ALA A 94 -0.40 21.78 2.37
CA ALA A 94 -1.66 22.50 2.61
C ALA A 94 -2.84 21.58 2.94
N PHE A 95 -2.65 20.26 2.92
CA PHE A 95 -3.72 19.31 3.19
C PHE A 95 -3.91 19.10 4.69
N GLU A 96 -5.09 19.45 5.19
CA GLU A 96 -5.47 19.31 6.59
C GLU A 96 -6.77 18.52 6.73
N ALA A 97 -6.85 17.70 7.77
CA ALA A 97 -8.05 16.98 8.17
C ALA A 97 -8.02 16.66 9.66
N GLU A 98 -9.16 16.80 10.34
CA GLU A 98 -9.28 16.57 11.79
C GLU A 98 -9.67 15.13 12.14
N THR A 99 -10.35 14.44 11.23
CA THR A 99 -10.82 13.06 11.43
C THR A 99 -10.20 12.12 10.40
N TYR A 100 -10.19 10.82 10.73
CA TYR A 100 -9.77 9.78 9.79
C TYR A 100 -10.64 9.81 8.52
N GLU A 101 -11.94 9.94 8.68
CA GLU A 101 -12.91 9.91 7.60
C GLU A 101 -12.75 11.11 6.65
N ASP A 102 -12.51 12.30 7.20
CA ASP A 102 -12.25 13.52 6.41
C ASP A 102 -10.90 13.44 5.70
N TYR A 103 -9.87 12.92 6.38
CA TYR A 103 -8.55 12.70 5.79
C TYR A 103 -8.67 11.79 4.57
N VAL A 104 -9.31 10.63 4.74
CA VAL A 104 -9.43 9.64 3.66
C VAL A 104 -10.24 10.22 2.50
N LYS A 105 -11.41 10.83 2.75
CA LYS A 105 -12.23 11.43 1.68
C LYS A 105 -11.49 12.54 0.92
N GLY A 106 -10.82 13.43 1.65
CA GLY A 106 -10.04 14.53 1.07
C GLY A 106 -8.87 14.02 0.24
N ALA A 107 -8.08 13.10 0.79
CA ALA A 107 -6.94 12.50 0.11
C ALA A 107 -7.34 11.76 -1.17
N ILE A 108 -8.39 10.94 -1.13
CA ILE A 108 -8.88 10.22 -2.32
C ILE A 108 -9.41 11.20 -3.38
N THR A 109 -10.05 12.30 -2.96
CA THR A 109 -10.47 13.37 -3.88
C THR A 109 -9.27 14.03 -4.58
N LEU A 110 -8.16 14.25 -3.85
CA LEU A 110 -6.93 14.81 -4.43
C LEU A 110 -6.24 13.79 -5.36
N LEU A 111 -6.12 12.54 -4.91
CA LEU A 111 -5.47 11.45 -5.65
C LEU A 111 -6.25 11.04 -6.92
N GLY A 112 -7.56 11.27 -6.97
CA GLY A 112 -8.37 11.02 -8.17
C GLY A 112 -8.20 12.05 -9.29
N ARG A 113 -7.46 13.16 -9.06
CA ARG A 113 -7.31 14.28 -10.02
C ARG A 113 -6.09 14.17 -10.94
N PRO A 114 -4.88 13.79 -10.48
CA PRO A 114 -3.72 13.64 -11.37
C PRO A 114 -3.71 12.25 -11.98
N ILE A 115 -4.40 12.11 -13.11
CA ILE A 115 -4.36 10.90 -13.94
C ILE A 115 -2.94 10.76 -14.51
N HIS A 116 -2.38 9.54 -14.51
CA HIS A 116 -1.12 9.16 -15.16
C HIS A 116 0.20 9.56 -14.47
N LYS A 117 0.22 9.76 -13.14
CA LYS A 117 1.49 9.93 -12.42
C LYS A 117 2.24 8.61 -12.30
N LYS A 118 3.53 8.63 -12.62
CA LYS A 118 4.42 7.48 -12.44
C LYS A 118 5.00 7.45 -11.03
N VAL A 119 5.05 6.26 -10.47
CA VAL A 119 5.61 5.95 -9.14
C VAL A 119 6.45 4.69 -9.22
N ASN A 120 7.37 4.53 -8.27
CA ASN A 120 7.94 3.21 -8.01
C ASN A 120 7.12 2.55 -6.91
N ILE A 121 6.84 1.25 -7.04
CA ILE A 121 6.09 0.50 -6.04
C ILE A 121 6.84 -0.77 -5.63
N LYS A 122 6.70 -1.13 -4.35
CA LYS A 122 7.21 -2.37 -3.77
C LYS A 122 6.04 -3.31 -3.51
N VAL A 123 6.02 -4.43 -4.23
CA VAL A 123 5.02 -5.50 -4.11
C VAL A 123 5.60 -6.62 -3.24
N VAL A 124 4.99 -6.86 -2.08
CA VAL A 124 5.43 -7.85 -1.10
C VAL A 124 4.44 -9.03 -1.04
N PRO A 125 4.89 -10.29 -1.11
CA PRO A 125 4.01 -11.45 -1.00
C PRO A 125 3.50 -11.65 0.43
N ARG A 126 2.37 -12.34 0.59
CA ARG A 126 1.73 -12.61 1.88
C ARG A 126 1.46 -14.11 1.99
N LYS A 127 1.76 -14.70 3.14
CA LYS A 127 1.36 -16.09 3.44
C LYS A 127 -0.11 -16.17 3.83
N ALA A 128 -0.82 -17.20 3.35
CA ALA A 128 -2.26 -17.38 3.57
C ALA A 128 -2.64 -17.61 5.05
N ASP A 129 -1.71 -18.17 5.82
CA ASP A 129 -1.81 -18.50 7.24
C ASP A 129 -1.18 -17.44 8.15
N GLN A 130 -0.54 -16.41 7.59
CA GLN A 130 -0.11 -15.29 8.41
C GLN A 130 -1.32 -14.35 8.69
N PRO A 131 -1.67 -14.14 9.98
CA PRO A 131 -2.41 -12.94 10.36
C PRO A 131 -1.70 -11.73 9.73
N TYR A 132 -2.44 -10.68 9.33
CA TYR A 132 -1.88 -9.52 8.61
C TYR A 132 -0.51 -9.23 9.20
N THR A 133 0.52 -9.42 8.37
CA THR A 133 1.90 -9.56 8.83
C THR A 133 2.14 -8.49 9.85
N LYS A 134 2.67 -8.85 11.04
CA LYS A 134 3.18 -7.86 12.00
C LYS A 134 4.12 -6.96 11.20
N LEU A 135 3.60 -5.86 10.67
CA LEU A 135 4.42 -4.75 10.27
C LEU A 135 5.22 -4.43 11.52
N PRO A 136 6.54 -4.21 11.40
CA PRO A 136 7.35 -3.87 12.56
C PRO A 136 6.59 -2.80 13.33
N ASP A 137 6.28 -3.13 14.59
CA ASP A 137 5.42 -2.40 15.53
C ASP A 137 5.18 -0.96 15.08
N LEU A 138 3.95 -0.64 14.69
CA LEU A 138 3.57 0.62 14.03
C LEU A 138 3.78 1.86 14.91
N ARG A 139 4.16 1.67 16.18
CA ARG A 139 4.69 2.72 17.07
C ARG A 139 6.12 3.14 16.74
N TYR A 140 6.79 2.48 15.80
CA TYR A 140 8.17 2.77 15.40
C TYR A 140 8.25 3.50 14.04
N PRO A 141 8.99 4.63 13.95
CA PRO A 141 9.03 5.55 12.81
C PRO A 141 9.77 5.03 11.56
N LYS A 142 10.04 3.72 11.43
CA LYS A 142 10.85 3.15 10.35
C LYS A 142 10.18 1.99 9.63
N THR A 143 8.85 2.00 9.51
CA THR A 143 8.23 1.05 8.60
C THR A 143 8.62 1.44 7.16
N PRO A 144 9.08 0.51 6.30
CA PRO A 144 9.61 0.82 4.98
C PRO A 144 8.54 1.44 4.07
N ALA A 145 8.92 2.42 3.25
CA ALA A 145 8.06 2.91 2.19
C ALA A 145 7.72 1.78 1.21
N VAL A 146 6.51 1.82 0.63
CA VAL A 146 6.09 0.89 -0.43
C VAL A 146 5.74 1.57 -1.72
N VAL A 147 5.68 2.89 -1.71
CA VAL A 147 5.52 3.72 -2.90
C VAL A 147 6.44 4.92 -2.73
N GLU A 148 7.06 5.33 -3.83
CA GLU A 148 7.85 6.56 -3.90
C GLU A 148 7.66 7.22 -5.26
N ARG A 149 8.00 8.50 -5.34
CA ARG A 149 7.96 9.26 -6.58
C ARG A 149 8.94 8.67 -7.60
N TRP A 150 8.47 8.48 -8.83
CA TRP A 150 9.36 8.15 -9.93
C TRP A 150 10.07 9.40 -10.45
N VAL A 151 11.39 9.31 -10.63
CA VAL A 151 12.22 10.34 -11.25
C VAL A 151 12.99 9.69 -12.38
N GLU A 152 12.85 10.21 -13.59
CA GLU A 152 13.49 9.66 -14.78
C GLU A 152 15.02 9.57 -14.60
N GLY A 153 15.59 8.40 -14.93
CA GLY A 153 17.02 8.14 -14.79
C GLY A 153 17.53 7.94 -13.35
N THR A 154 16.66 7.99 -12.34
CA THR A 154 17.03 7.76 -10.93
C THR A 154 16.55 6.40 -10.47
N LYS A 155 17.48 5.58 -9.94
CA LYS A 155 17.15 4.26 -9.38
C LYS A 155 16.24 4.41 -8.15
N PRO A 156 15.24 3.54 -7.96
CA PRO A 156 14.39 3.58 -6.78
C PRO A 156 15.17 3.43 -5.47
N SER A 157 14.70 4.12 -4.44
CA SER A 157 15.24 4.00 -3.08
C SER A 157 14.50 2.93 -2.25
N LEU A 158 13.37 2.44 -2.75
CA LEU A 158 12.62 1.33 -2.16
C LEU A 158 13.54 0.13 -1.95
N ALA A 159 13.44 -0.46 -0.75
CA ALA A 159 14.15 -1.67 -0.40
C ALA A 159 13.23 -2.61 0.36
N PHE A 160 13.45 -3.90 0.15
CA PHE A 160 12.88 -4.93 0.99
C PHE A 160 13.67 -5.01 2.31
N THR A 161 12.95 -5.20 3.40
CA THR A 161 13.54 -5.67 4.66
C THR A 161 13.88 -7.14 4.55
N ASP A 162 14.76 -7.64 5.42
CA ASP A 162 15.15 -9.06 5.46
C ASP A 162 13.93 -10.00 5.50
N LYS A 163 12.91 -9.66 6.31
CA LYS A 163 11.66 -10.43 6.39
C LYS A 163 10.86 -10.41 5.08
N GLU A 164 10.83 -9.28 4.38
CA GLU A 164 10.12 -9.21 3.10
C GLU A 164 10.89 -9.96 2.01
N LEU A 165 12.24 -9.98 2.07
CA LEU A 165 13.08 -10.76 1.16
C LEU A 165 12.83 -12.25 1.32
N GLU A 166 12.76 -12.77 2.56
CA GLU A 166 12.43 -14.17 2.83
C GLU A 166 11.10 -14.56 2.16
N LEU A 167 10.07 -13.72 2.29
CA LEU A 167 8.77 -13.96 1.67
C LEU A 167 8.85 -13.98 0.13
N VAL A 168 9.62 -13.07 -0.47
CA VAL A 168 9.83 -13.03 -1.92
C VAL A 168 10.55 -14.27 -2.41
N GLU A 169 11.56 -14.75 -1.69
CA GLU A 169 12.30 -15.96 -2.03
C GLU A 169 11.45 -17.22 -1.95
N GLU A 170 10.62 -17.35 -0.90
CA GLU A 170 9.67 -18.46 -0.77
C GLU A 170 8.65 -18.45 -1.92
N TRP A 171 8.06 -17.29 -2.22
CA TRP A 171 7.10 -17.16 -3.32
C TRP A 171 7.73 -17.59 -4.67
N ARG A 172 8.98 -17.18 -4.93
CA ARG A 172 9.70 -17.57 -6.16
C ARG A 172 9.89 -19.07 -6.26
N LYS A 173 10.23 -19.75 -5.15
CA LYS A 173 10.40 -21.22 -5.14
C LYS A 173 9.10 -21.95 -5.48
N GLU A 174 7.97 -21.46 -4.98
CA GLU A 174 6.66 -22.08 -5.21
C GLU A 174 6.09 -21.87 -6.63
N HIS A 175 6.62 -20.89 -7.38
CA HIS A 175 6.05 -20.47 -8.68
C HIS A 175 7.07 -20.55 -9.84
N GLN A 176 8.21 -21.20 -9.65
CA GLN A 176 9.23 -21.47 -10.69
C GLN A 176 9.23 -22.94 -11.19
N GLU A 177 8.13 -23.69 -10.99
CA GLU A 177 7.90 -25.02 -11.59
C GLU A 177 7.19 -24.94 -12.95
#